data_AF-A0A9E2JC74-F1
#
_entry.id   AF-A0A9E2JC74-F1
#
_cell.length_a   1.000
_cell.length_b   1.000
_cell.length_c   1.000
_cell.angle_alpha   90.00
_cell.angle_beta   90.00
_cell.angle_gamma   90.00
#
_symmetry.space_group_name_H-M   'P 1'
#
loop_
_entity.id
_entity.type
_entity.pdbx_description
1 polymer ?
#
loop_
_entity_poly.entity_id
_entity_poly.type
_entity_poly.pdbx_seq_one_letter_code
_entity_poly.pdbx_strand_id
1 'polypeptide(L)'
;MEPVIQVAILLSSAAAIWLVGRKEPWRRWGFIVGFLGQPFWIFDSWRHEQWGIVALSIWFVYSYGQGVWNFWVKPVGWMDPKGFAANERRR
;
A
#
# COMPACT_ATOMS: atom_id res chain seq x y z
N MET A 1 -2.92 5.66 -24.62
CA MET A 1 -2.92 4.70 -23.50
C MET A 1 -2.53 5.37 -22.18
N GLU A 2 -1.69 6.41 -22.20
CA GLU A 2 -1.30 7.23 -21.03
C GLU A 2 -2.44 7.57 -20.04
N PRO A 3 -3.64 8.02 -20.46
CA PRO A 3 -4.67 8.44 -19.50
C PRO A 3 -5.17 7.29 -18.61
N VAL A 4 -5.17 6.05 -19.12
CA VAL A 4 -5.62 4.88 -18.36
C VAL A 4 -4.63 4.54 -17.24
N ILE A 5 -3.32 4.66 -17.52
CA ILE A 5 -2.26 4.42 -16.52
C ILE A 5 -2.28 5.51 -15.46
N GLN A 6 -2.46 6.77 -15.85
CA GLN A 6 -2.58 7.90 -14.92
C GLN A 6 -3.81 7.75 -14.00
N VAL A 7 -4.95 7.33 -14.55
CA VAL A 7 -6.16 7.03 -13.75
C VAL A 7 -5.89 5.84 -12.81
N ALA A 8 -5.23 4.79 -13.29
CA ALA A 8 -4.86 3.65 -12.44
C ALA A 8 -3.92 4.07 -11.29
N ILE A 9 -2.92 4.90 -11.58
CA ILE A 9 -2.00 5.49 -10.61
C ILE A 9 -2.78 6.31 -9.58
N LEU A 10 -3.64 7.23 -10.03
CA LEU A 10 -4.42 8.10 -9.15
C LEU A 10 -5.31 7.28 -8.21
N LEU A 11 -6.12 6.38 -8.76
CA LEU A 11 -7.08 5.58 -7.98
C LEU A 11 -6.37 4.63 -7.02
N SER A 12 -5.34 3.92 -7.48
CA SER A 12 -4.60 2.99 -6.62
C SER A 12 -3.84 3.73 -5.51
N SER A 13 -3.19 4.86 -5.82
CA SER A 13 -2.42 5.63 -4.83
C SER A 13 -3.33 6.29 -3.80
N ALA A 14 -4.41 6.94 -4.24
CA ALA A 14 -5.36 7.59 -3.34
C ALA A 14 -6.05 6.56 -2.43
N ALA A 15 -6.52 5.44 -3.00
CA ALA A 15 -7.16 4.38 -2.22
C ALA A 15 -6.18 3.72 -1.24
N ALA A 16 -4.94 3.45 -1.65
CA ALA A 16 -3.92 2.85 -0.79
C ALA A 16 -3.64 3.71 0.44
N ILE A 17 -3.32 4.99 0.23
CA ILE A 17 -3.00 5.92 1.33
C ILE A 17 -4.21 6.14 2.22
N TRP A 18 -5.40 6.34 1.64
CA TRP A 18 -6.63 6.51 2.41
C TRP A 18 -6.90 5.30 3.29
N LEU A 19 -6.79 4.08 2.74
CA LEU A 19 -6.98 2.84 3.50
C LEU A 19 -5.93 2.68 4.60
N VAL A 20 -4.63 2.87 4.31
CA VAL A 20 -3.55 2.70 5.30
C VAL A 20 -3.74 3.63 6.51
N GLY A 21 -4.28 4.84 6.30
CA GLY A 21 -4.58 5.82 7.36
C GLY A 21 -5.81 5.51 8.21
N ARG A 22 -6.61 4.49 7.88
CA ARG A 22 -7.79 4.11 8.65
C ARG A 22 -7.42 3.45 9.98
N LYS A 23 -8.29 3.60 10.99
CA LYS A 23 -8.19 2.88 12.27
C LYS A 23 -8.88 1.52 12.20
N GLU A 24 -9.85 1.39 11.30
CA GLU A 24 -10.66 0.20 11.14
C GLU A 24 -9.86 -0.99 10.59
N PRO A 25 -10.31 -2.22 10.85
CA PRO A 25 -9.67 -3.45 10.38
C PRO A 25 -9.36 -3.50 8.88
N TRP A 26 -10.13 -2.78 8.06
CA TRP A 26 -9.93 -2.77 6.61
C TRP A 26 -8.69 -2.01 6.16
N ARG A 27 -7.98 -1.29 7.06
CA ARG A 27 -6.72 -0.58 6.72
C ARG A 27 -5.68 -1.47 6.04
N ARG A 28 -5.70 -2.77 6.37
CA ARG A 28 -4.80 -3.80 5.82
C ARG A 28 -4.91 -3.96 4.30
N TRP A 29 -6.08 -3.64 3.73
CA TRP A 29 -6.28 -3.66 2.29
C TRP A 29 -5.51 -2.56 1.58
N GLY A 30 -5.22 -1.45 2.26
CA GLY A 30 -4.41 -0.36 1.71
C GLY A 30 -3.01 -0.81 1.30
N PHE A 31 -2.42 -1.74 2.05
CA PHE A 31 -1.12 -2.32 1.68
C PHE A 31 -1.20 -3.17 0.41
N ILE A 32 -2.28 -3.93 0.21
CA ILE A 32 -2.48 -4.71 -1.02
C ILE A 32 -2.71 -3.78 -2.21
N VAL A 33 -3.59 -2.78 -2.07
CA VAL A 33 -3.87 -1.81 -3.13
C VAL A 33 -2.60 -1.04 -3.50
N GLY A 34 -1.83 -0.59 -2.51
CA GLY A 34 -0.56 0.11 -2.72
C GLY A 34 0.47 -0.76 -3.44
N PHE A 35 0.60 -2.03 -3.03
CA PHE A 35 1.50 -3.00 -3.65
C PHE A 35 1.16 -3.24 -5.13
N LEU A 36 -0.11 -3.48 -5.43
CA LEU A 36 -0.60 -3.68 -6.81
C LEU A 36 -0.61 -2.40 -7.65
N GLY A 37 -0.59 -1.24 -7.01
CA GLY A 37 -0.48 0.07 -7.67
C GLY A 37 0.94 0.39 -8.17
N GLN A 38 1.98 -0.11 -7.49
CA GLN A 38 3.37 0.22 -7.84
C GLN A 38 3.82 -0.19 -9.24
N PRO A 39 3.39 -1.34 -9.83
CA PRO A 39 3.69 -1.66 -11.22
C PRO A 39 3.31 -0.56 -12.22
N PHE A 40 2.21 0.17 -11.97
CA PHE A 40 1.81 1.29 -12.83
C PHE A 40 2.77 2.46 -12.71
N TRP A 41 3.17 2.82 -11.49
CA TRP A 41 4.19 3.85 -11.25
C TRP A 41 5.53 3.49 -11.87
N ILE A 42 5.99 2.24 -11.73
CA ILE A 42 7.25 1.78 -12.32
C ILE A 42 7.18 1.86 -13.84
N PHE A 43 6.10 1.37 -14.46
CA PHE A 43 5.94 1.40 -15.91
C PHE A 43 5.95 2.83 -16.46
N ASP A 44 5.14 3.72 -15.86
CA ASP A 44 5.02 5.12 -16.28
C ASP A 44 6.34 5.88 -16.10
N SER A 45 6.95 5.79 -14.91
CA SER A 45 8.19 6.50 -14.62
C SER A 45 9.39 5.98 -15.41
N TRP A 46 9.45 4.68 -15.70
CA TRP A 46 10.49 4.12 -16.57
C TRP A 46 10.38 4.67 -17.98
N ARG A 47 9.17 4.73 -18.56
CA ARG A 47 8.94 5.27 -19.90
C ARG A 47 9.29 6.74 -20.03
N HIS A 48 9.15 7.50 -18.95
CA HIS A 48 9.47 8.93 -18.89
C HIS A 48 10.87 9.21 -18.32
N GLU A 49 11.73 8.20 -18.18
CA GLU A 49 13.11 8.31 -17.68
C GLU A 49 13.23 8.93 -16.27
N GLN A 50 12.16 8.84 -15.48
CA GLN A 50 12.10 9.35 -14.11
C GLN A 50 12.68 8.34 -13.11
N TRP A 51 13.99 8.09 -13.21
CA TRP A 51 14.68 7.06 -12.42
C TRP A 51 14.53 7.22 -10.90
N GLY A 52 14.43 8.47 -10.42
CA GLY A 52 14.16 8.74 -9.00
C GLY A 52 12.80 8.18 -8.56
N ILE A 53 11.77 8.29 -9.40
CA ILE A 53 10.44 7.74 -9.15
C ILE A 53 10.44 6.22 -9.28
N VAL A 54 11.21 5.65 -10.23
CA VAL A 54 11.38 4.19 -10.33
C VAL A 54 11.96 3.64 -9.03
N ALA A 55 13.04 4.22 -8.52
CA ALA A 55 13.66 3.81 -7.25
C ALA A 55 12.70 3.94 -6.06
N LEU A 56 11.95 5.06 -6.00
CA LEU A 56 10.94 5.27 -4.97
C LEU A 56 9.80 4.23 -5.04
N SER A 57 9.36 3.89 -6.25
CA SER A 57 8.31 2.90 -6.46
C SER A 57 8.76 1.51 -6.02
N ILE A 58 10.01 1.13 -6.28
CA ILE A 58 10.61 -0.12 -5.77
C ILE A 58 10.63 -0.12 -4.23
N TRP A 59 11.02 1.00 -3.62
CA TRP A 59 10.98 1.15 -2.16
C TRP A 59 9.56 1.00 -1.60
N PHE A 60 8.56 1.53 -2.31
CA PHE A 60 7.16 1.36 -1.97
C PHE A 60 6.67 -0.07 -2.16
N VAL A 61 7.10 -0.79 -3.20
CA VAL A 61 6.82 -2.24 -3.35
C VAL A 61 7.29 -2.98 -2.11
N TYR A 62 8.51 -2.73 -1.66
CA TYR A 62 9.06 -3.33 -0.46
C TYR A 62 8.23 -2.97 0.78
N SER A 63 7.96 -1.67 0.99
CA SER A 63 7.25 -1.16 2.16
C SER A 63 5.80 -1.68 2.24
N TYR A 64 5.08 -1.68 1.12
CA TYR A 64 3.74 -2.27 1.03
C TYR A 64 3.78 -3.78 1.20
N GLY A 65 4.80 -4.47 0.65
CA GLY A 65 5.03 -5.90 0.84
C GLY A 65 5.24 -6.27 2.31
N GLN A 66 6.02 -5.49 3.05
CA GLN A 66 6.18 -5.64 4.51
C GLN A 66 4.83 -5.49 5.23
N GLY A 67 4.02 -4.51 4.85
CA GLY A 67 2.66 -4.36 5.36
C GLY A 67 1.78 -5.57 5.07
N VAL A 68 1.78 -6.08 3.84
CA VAL A 68 1.04 -7.29 3.46
C VAL A 68 1.49 -8.48 4.32
N TRP A 69 2.80 -8.69 4.46
CA TRP A 69 3.35 -9.76 5.28
C TRP A 69 2.89 -9.67 6.75
N ASN A 70 2.98 -8.48 7.34
CA ASN A 70 2.66 -8.24 8.75
C ASN A 70 1.16 -8.29 9.09
N PHE A 71 0.28 -8.12 8.10
CA PHE A 71 -1.18 -8.20 8.30
C PHE A 71 -1.80 -9.53 7.86
N TRP A 72 -1.21 -10.21 6.86
CA TRP A 72 -1.83 -11.36 6.22
C TRP A 72 -1.06 -12.66 6.39
N VAL A 73 0.29 -12.62 6.40
CA VAL A 73 1.11 -13.84 6.47
C VAL A 73 1.51 -14.15 7.91
N LYS A 74 2.03 -13.15 8.61
CA LYS A 74 2.40 -13.25 10.02
C LYS A 74 1.79 -12.08 10.80
N PRO A 75 0.49 -12.14 11.11
CA PRO A 75 -0.22 -11.08 11.83
C PRO A 75 0.52 -10.71 13.12
N VAL A 76 1.08 -9.50 13.16
CA VAL A 76 1.66 -8.96 14.39
C VAL A 76 0.51 -8.60 15.32
N GLY A 77 0.56 -9.00 16.60
CA GLY A 77 -0.61 -8.93 17.49
C GLY A 77 -1.31 -7.56 17.54
N TRP A 78 -0.58 -6.44 17.50
CA TRP A 78 -1.18 -5.09 17.48
C TRP A 78 -1.58 -4.59 16.08
N MET A 79 -1.16 -5.29 15.01
CA MET A 79 -1.60 -5.07 13.63
C MET A 79 -2.80 -5.96 13.25
N ASP A 80 -2.98 -7.13 13.87
CA ASP A 80 -4.18 -7.96 13.70
C ASP A 80 -5.43 -7.17 14.16
N PRO A 81 -6.50 -7.05 13.35
CA PRO A 81 -7.78 -6.50 13.77
C PRO A 81 -8.26 -6.96 15.15
N LYS A 82 -8.09 -8.26 15.46
CA LYS A 82 -8.54 -8.83 16.74
C LYS A 82 -7.66 -8.36 17.89
N GLY A 83 -6.35 -8.33 17.68
CA GLY A 83 -5.41 -7.89 18.71
C GLY A 83 -5.36 -6.36 18.88
N PHE A 84 -5.65 -5.58 17.83
CA PHE A 84 -5.86 -4.12 17.94
C PHE A 84 -7.04 -3.81 18.85
N ALA A 85 -8.21 -4.43 18.62
CA ALA A 85 -9.39 -4.25 19.47
C ALA A 85 -9.19 -4.76 20.91
N ALA A 86 -8.35 -5.77 21.11
CA ALA A 86 -7.96 -6.22 22.45
C ALA A 86 -7.02 -5.23 23.16
N ASN A 87 -6.11 -4.58 22.41
CA ASN A 87 -5.18 -3.59 22.94
C ASN A 87 -5.86 -2.24 23.23
N GLU A 88 -6.79 -1.79 22.39
CA GLU A 88 -7.57 -0.55 22.62
C GLU A 88 -8.40 -0.65 23.91
N ARG A 89 -8.98 -1.82 24.21
CA ARG A 89 -9.74 -2.06 25.45
C ARG A 89 -8.88 -2.07 26.73
N ARG A 90 -7.55 -2.14 26.61
CA ARG A 90 -6.61 -2.11 27.74
C ARG A 90 -6.04 -0.72 28.03
N ARG A 91 -6.27 0.25 27.15
CA ARG A 91 -5.86 1.65 27.31
C ARG A 91 -7.02 2.50 27.79
#